data_AF-A0A2V8SU70-F1
#
_entry.id   AF-A0A2V8SU70-F1
#
_cell.length_a   1.000
_cell.length_b   1.000
_cell.length_c   1.000
_cell.angle_alpha   90.00
_cell.angle_beta   90.00
_cell.angle_gamma   90.00
#
_symmetry.space_group_name_H-M   'P 1'
#
loop_
_entity.id
_entity.type
_entity.pdbx_description
1 polymer ?
#
loop_
_entity_poly.entity_id
_entity_poly.type
_entity_poly.pdbx_seq_one_letter_code
_entity_poly.pdbx_strand_id
1 'polypeptide(L)' 'MKILLPIDGSPCSERAVEEVARRPWPADSQVRVVSVVEPPAPLVAEPYMGMAGYFDEVETLKRKQAVE' A
#
# COMPACT_ATOMS: atom_id res chain seq x y z
N MET A 1 11.60 19.35 -0.10
CA MET A 1 10.78 18.67 -1.15
C MET A 1 9.69 17.81 -0.52
N LYS A 2 8.67 17.36 -1.27
CA LYS A 2 7.70 16.36 -0.81
C LYS A 2 7.77 15.14 -1.70
N ILE A 3 8.01 13.97 -1.11
CA ILE A 3 8.25 12.71 -1.81
C ILE A 3 7.24 11.69 -1.28
N LEU A 4 6.53 11.00 -2.18
CA LEU A 4 5.67 9.87 -1.86
C LEU A 4 6.40 8.60 -2.29
N LEU A 5 6.60 7.67 -1.35
CA LEU A 5 7.32 6.41 -1.59
C LEU A 5 6.38 5.22 -1.35
N PRO A 6 5.86 4.60 -2.43
CA PRO A 6 5.06 3.39 -2.32
C PRO A 6 5.94 2.19 -1.95
N ILE A 7 5.45 1.33 -1.06
CA ILE A 7 6.06 0.04 -0.73
C ILE A 7 5.02 -1.09 -0.74
N ASP A 8 5.42 -2.25 -1.26
CA ASP A 8 4.59 -3.45 -1.35
C ASP A 8 5.28 -4.70 -0.77
N GLY A 9 6.47 -4.53 -0.17
CA GLY A 9 7.28 -5.62 0.37
C GLY A 9 8.06 -6.40 -0.70
N SER A 10 8.00 -5.99 -1.97
CA SER A 10 8.84 -6.58 -3.02
C SER A 10 10.31 -6.15 -2.85
N PRO A 11 11.28 -6.94 -3.34
CA PRO A 11 12.69 -6.54 -3.37
C PRO A 11 12.94 -5.21 -4.12
N CYS A 12 12.08 -4.88 -5.09
CA CYS A 12 12.13 -3.60 -5.79
C CYS A 12 11.75 -2.44 -4.87
N SER A 13 10.71 -2.61 -4.06
CA SER A 13 10.30 -1.60 -3.08
C SER A 13 11.35 -1.39 -1.99
N GLU A 14 12.00 -2.46 -1.52
CA GLU A 14 13.11 -2.36 -0.56
C GLU A 14 14.29 -1.56 -1.13
N ARG A 15 14.71 -1.87 -2.36
CA ARG A 15 15.75 -1.09 -3.05
C ARG A 15 15.34 0.37 -3.24
N ALA A 16 14.06 0.64 -3.55
CA ALA A 16 13.57 2.02 -3.65
C ALA A 16 13.71 2.79 -2.32
N VAL A 17 13.44 2.14 -1.18
CA VAL A 17 13.69 2.72 0.16
C VAL A 17 15.16 3.05 0.33
N GLU A 18 16.06 2.12 0.01
CA GLU A 18 17.50 2.36 0.14
C GLU A 18 17.99 3.52 -0.73
N GLU A 19 17.52 3.60 -1.98
CA GLU A 19 17.91 4.66 -2.90
C GLU A 19 17.38 6.03 -2.46
N VAL A 20 16.14 6.09 -1.97
CA VAL A 20 15.59 7.34 -1.41
C VAL A 20 16.36 7.74 -0.14
N ALA A 21 16.76 6.80 0.71
CA ALA A 21 17.51 7.10 1.93
C ALA A 21 18.94 7.59 1.65
N ARG A 22 19.61 7.05 0.63
CA ARG A 22 21.00 7.40 0.27
C ARG A 22 21.14 8.74 -0.43
N ARG A 23 20.07 9.24 -1.06
CA ARG A 23 20.14 10.46 -1.88
C ARG A 23 20.22 11.73 -1.00
N PRO A 24 21.15 12.66 -1.29
CA PRO A 24 21.23 13.92 -0.56
C PRO A 24 20.12 14.89 -1.01
N TRP A 25 18.94 14.73 -0.43
CA TRP A 25 17.83 15.64 -0.69
C TRP A 25 18.12 17.05 -0.17
N PRO A 26 17.51 18.09 -0.77
CA PRO A 26 17.52 19.42 -0.18
C PRO A 26 17.02 19.38 1.27
N ALA A 27 17.50 20.31 2.10
CA ALA A 27 17.01 20.48 3.47
C ALA A 27 15.47 20.57 3.51
N ASP A 28 14.89 20.13 4.62
CA ASP A 28 13.44 20.11 4.85
C ASP A 28 12.64 19.26 3.82
N SER A 29 13.28 18.25 3.23
CA SER A 29 12.58 17.26 2.43
C SER A 29 11.81 16.27 3.31
N GLN A 30 10.55 16.06 2.96
CA GLN A 30 9.65 15.14 3.63
C GLN A 30 9.37 13.94 2.74
N VAL A 31 9.59 12.75 3.27
CA VAL A 31 9.23 11.49 2.61
C VAL A 31 8.02 10.90 3.32
N ARG A 32 6.98 10.57 2.57
CA ARG A 32 5.83 9.82 3.06
C ARG A 32 5.89 8.42 2.47
N VAL A 33 6.11 7.44 3.33
CA VAL A 33 6.09 6.02 2.95
C VAL A 33 4.65 5.51 3.04
N VAL A 34 4.18 4.82 2.00
CA VAL A 34 2.80 4.32 1.93
C VAL A 34 2.82 2.88 1.43
N SER A 35 2.12 2.00 2.14
CA SER A 35 1.80 0.67 1.65
C SER A 35 0.30 0.55 1.40
N VAL A 36 -0.09 -0.20 0.37
CA VAL A 36 -1.49 -0.44 0.01
C VAL A 36 -1.77 -1.93 0.13
N VAL A 37 -2.81 -2.28 0.88
CA VAL A 37 -3.23 -3.66 1.04
C VAL A 37 -4.21 -4.00 -0.08
N GLU A 38 -3.75 -4.74 -1.11
CA GLU A 38 -4.59 -5.11 -2.26
C GLU A 38 -5.68 -6.13 -1.86
N PRO A 39 -6.99 -5.85 -2.05
CA PRO A 39 -8.06 -6.80 -1.77
C PRO A 39 -7.89 -8.06 -2.62
N PRO A 40 -8.09 -9.27 -2.05
CA PRO A 40 -8.09 -10.48 -2.86
C PRO A 40 -9.12 -10.33 -3.98
N ALA A 41 -8.68 -10.56 -5.22
CA ALA A 41 -9.58 -10.58 -6.35
C ALA A 41 -10.63 -11.67 -6.10
N PRO A 42 -11.93 -11.36 -6.24
CA PRO A 42 -12.96 -12.36 -6.03
C PRO A 42 -12.75 -13.52 -7.02
N LEU A 43 -12.76 -14.75 -6.52
CA LEU A 43 -12.58 -15.97 -7.32
C LEU A 43 -13.79 -16.30 -8.21
N VAL A 44 -14.80 -15.43 -8.25
CA VAL A 44 -16.01 -15.64 -9.04
C VAL A 44 -15.86 -15.03 -10.44
N ALA A 45 -16.40 -15.73 -11.45
CA ALA A 45 -16.33 -15.33 -12.84
C ALA A 45 -16.94 -13.93 -13.12
N GLU A 46 -17.82 -13.47 -12.23
CA GLU A 46 -18.44 -12.14 -12.27
C GLU A 46 -18.23 -11.40 -10.94
N PRO A 47 -17.10 -10.68 -10.78
CA PRO A 47 -16.71 -9.93 -9.56
C PRO A 47 -17.77 -8.96 -9.03
N TYR A 48 -18.70 -8.56 -9.90
CA TYR A 48 -19.71 -7.53 -9.65
C TYR A 48 -21.05 -8.12 -9.16
N MET A 49 -21.22 -9.45 -9.24
CA MET A 49 -22.48 -10.14 -8.89
C MET A 49 -22.50 -10.61 -7.42
N GLY A 50 -21.35 -10.58 -6.74
CA GLY A 50 -21.20 -10.91 -5.33
C GLY A 50 -21.23 -9.68 -4.42
N MET A 51 -22.43 -9.34 -3.93
CA MET A 51 -22.68 -8.73 -2.61
C MET A 51 -22.31 -7.25 -2.42
N ALA A 52 -23.34 -6.40 -2.37
CA ALA A 52 -23.24 -5.12 -1.67
C ALA A 52 -22.68 -5.35 -0.24
N GLY A 53 -21.54 -4.74 0.07
CA GLY A 53 -20.88 -4.83 1.37
C GLY A 53 -19.66 -5.77 1.49
N TYR A 54 -19.38 -6.63 0.49
CA TYR A 54 -18.19 -7.52 0.56
C TYR A 54 -16.89 -6.73 0.64
N PHE A 55 -16.75 -5.69 -0.19
CA PHE A 55 -15.57 -4.83 -0.15
C PHE A 55 -15.45 -4.07 1.18
N ASP A 56 -16.56 -3.65 1.80
CA ASP A 56 -16.57 -2.96 3.09
C ASP A 56 -16.10 -3.87 4.25
N GLU A 57 -16.52 -5.14 4.25
CA GLU A 57 -16.06 -6.13 5.23
C GLU A 57 -14.57 -6.45 5.07
N VAL A 58 -14.11 -6.64 3.82
CA VAL A 58 -12.70 -6.89 3.50
C VAL A 58 -11.84 -5.69 3.93
N GLU A 59 -12.27 -4.46 3.65
CA GLU A 59 -11.57 -3.26 4.12
C GLU A 59 -11.50 -3.19 5.65
N THR A 60 -12.58 -3.52 6.35
CA THR A 60 -12.64 -3.47 7.82
C THR A 60 -11.67 -4.46 8.46
N LEU A 61 -11.65 -5.70 7.98
CA LEU A 61 -10.74 -6.74 8.48
C LEU A 61 -9.27 -6.35 8.22
N LYS A 62 -8.97 -5.81 7.05
CA LYS A 62 -7.61 -5.37 6.69
C LYS A 62 -7.14 -4.17 7.50
N ARG A 63 -8.02 -3.20 7.77
CA ARG A 63 -7.69 -2.09 8.68
C ARG A 63 -7.35 -2.58 10.08
N LYS A 64 -8.02 -3.62 10.57
CA LYS A 64 -7.68 -4.23 11.86
C LYS A 64 -6.29 -4.88 11.81
N GLN A 65 -5.97 -5.63 10.76
CA GLN A 65 -4.65 -6.27 10.60
C GLN A 65 -3.51 -5.26 10.39
N ALA A 66 -3.78 -4.08 9.84
CA ALA A 66 -2.76 -3.04 9.63
C ALA A 66 -2.41 -2.23 10.90
N VAL A 67 -3.19 -2.39 11.97
CA VAL A 67 -3.03 -1.64 13.24
C VAL A 67 -2.44 -2.51 14.36
N GLU A 68 -2.38 -3.83 14.16
CA GLU A 68 -1.73 -4.82 15.05
C GLU A 68 -0.27 -5.05 14.65
#